data_AF-A0A2M8NI91-F1
#
_entry.id   AF-A0A2M8NI91-F1
#
_cell.length_a   1.000
_cell.length_b   1.000
_cell.length_c   1.000
_cell.angle_alpha   90.00
_cell.angle_beta   90.00
_cell.angle_gamma   90.00
#
_symmetry.space_group_name_H-M   'P 1'
#
loop_
_entity.id
_entity.type
_entity.pdbx_description
1 polymer ?
#
loop_
_entity_poly.entity_id
_entity_poly.type
_entity_poly.pdbx_seq_one_letter_code
_entity_poly.pdbx_strand_id
1 'polypeptide(L)' 'MIEWLIAPFQFGFMQTALLAAALVGVTCATIGVYVVLRRMAFIGDALAHTILPGVVIAYLNQWSLSGG' A
#
# COMPACT_ATOMS: atom_id res chain seq x y z
N MET A 1 20.33 -16.45 -20.07
CA MET A 1 20.07 -17.25 -18.84
C MET A 1 19.48 -16.41 -17.71
N ILE A 2 19.62 -15.07 -17.75
CA ILE A 2 18.96 -14.13 -16.83
C ILE A 2 17.55 -13.74 -17.31
N GLU A 3 17.25 -13.88 -18.61
CA GLU A 3 15.92 -13.59 -19.18
C GLU A 3 14.75 -14.27 -18.46
N TRP A 4 14.91 -15.51 -17.97
CA TRP A 4 13.83 -16.22 -17.30
C TRP A 4 13.40 -15.57 -15.97
N LEU A 5 14.32 -14.89 -15.29
CA LEU A 5 14.03 -14.18 -14.04
C LEU A 5 13.45 -12.77 -14.27
N ILE A 6 13.80 -12.12 -15.39
CA ILE A 6 13.36 -10.76 -15.72
C ILE A 6 12.10 -10.72 -16.59
N ALA A 7 11.77 -11.80 -17.29
CA ALA A 7 10.53 -11.96 -18.03
C ALA A 7 9.26 -11.56 -17.22
N PRO A 8 9.07 -11.98 -15.95
CA PRO A 8 7.89 -11.58 -15.17
C PRO A 8 7.88 -10.09 -14.76
N PHE A 9 9.03 -9.41 -14.74
CA PHE A 9 9.10 -7.97 -14.41
C PHE A 9 8.77 -7.04 -15.59
N GLN A 10 8.67 -7.59 -16.81
CA GLN A 10 8.31 -6.83 -18.01
C GLN A 10 6.79 -6.64 -18.15
N PHE A 11 5.97 -7.35 -17.37
CA PHE A 11 4.51 -7.14 -17.37
C PHE A 11 4.16 -5.79 -16.72
N GLY A 12 3.37 -4.96 -17.42
CA GLY A 12 2.97 -3.63 -16.93
C GLY A 12 2.28 -3.65 -15.56
N PHE A 13 1.46 -4.68 -15.28
CA PHE A 13 0.87 -4.90 -13.96
C PHE A 13 1.93 -5.07 -12.86
N MET A 14 3.00 -5.83 -13.13
CA MET A 14 4.07 -6.07 -12.15
C MET A 14 4.80 -4.77 -11.82
N GLN A 15 5.06 -3.92 -12.82
CA GLN A 15 5.73 -2.62 -12.62
C GLN A 15 4.87 -1.66 -11.80
N THR A 16 3.58 -1.56 -12.11
CA THR A 16 2.63 -0.74 -11.33
C THR A 16 2.50 -1.26 -9.90
N ALA A 17 2.41 -2.58 -9.72
CA ALA A 17 2.37 -3.20 -8.40
C ALA A 17 3.66 -2.93 -7.61
N LEU A 18 4.82 -2.99 -8.26
CA LEU A 18 6.11 -2.69 -7.62
C LEU A 18 6.19 -1.23 -7.17
N LEU A 19 5.76 -0.29 -8.02
CA LEU A 19 5.71 1.13 -7.69
C LEU A 19 4.73 1.41 -6.55
N ALA A 20 3.53 0.83 -6.61
CA ALA A 20 2.53 0.95 -5.56
C ALA A 20 3.07 0.38 -4.23
N ALA A 21 3.68 -0.81 -4.25
CA ALA A 21 4.26 -1.43 -3.07
C ALA A 21 5.44 -0.62 -2.50
N ALA A 22 6.27 -0.02 -3.34
CA ALA A 22 7.36 0.85 -2.89
C ALA A 22 6.82 2.11 -2.19
N LEU A 23 5.83 2.78 -2.77
CA LEU A 23 5.20 3.97 -2.18
C LEU A 23 4.50 3.65 -0.86
N VAL A 24 3.74 2.55 -0.81
CA VAL A 24 3.08 2.07 0.41
C VAL A 24 4.10 1.64 1.45
N GLY A 25 5.20 1.00 1.03
CA GLY A 25 6.28 0.57 1.92
C GLY A 25 6.97 1.76 2.61
N VAL A 26 7.32 2.80 1.87
CA VAL A 26 7.95 4.01 2.42
C VAL A 26 7.02 4.72 3.41
N THR A 27 5.76 4.91 3.03
CA THR A 27 4.77 5.55 3.91
C THR A 27 4.53 4.74 5.18
N CYS A 28 4.35 3.42 5.07
CA CYS A 28 4.18 2.53 6.22
C CYS A 28 5.41 2.51 7.14
N ALA A 29 6.63 2.47 6.57
CA ALA A 29 7.86 2.48 7.33
C ALA A 29 8.02 3.78 8.14
N THR A 30 7.76 4.94 7.53
CA THR A 30 7.85 6.23 8.22
C THR A 30 6.84 6.36 9.37
N ILE A 31 5.59 5.95 9.14
CA ILE A 31 4.54 5.96 10.17
C ILE A 31 4.89 4.96 11.28
N GLY A 32 5.33 3.75 10.94
CA GLY A 32 5.69 2.70 11.90
C GLY A 32 6.82 3.15 12.84
N VAL A 33 7.90 3.71 12.30
CA VAL A 33 9.01 4.24 13.11
C VAL A 33 8.53 5.37 14.03
N TYR A 34 7.71 6.30 13.52
CA TYR A 34 7.17 7.39 14.33
C TYR A 34 6.27 6.91 15.48
N VAL A 35 5.39 5.93 15.21
CA VAL A 35 4.48 5.34 16.21
C VAL A 35 5.27 4.65 17.31
N VAL A 36 6.30 3.88 16.95
CA VAL A 36 7.17 3.16 17.90
C VAL A 36 7.93 4.15 18.78
N LEU A 37 8.55 5.18 18.20
CA LEU A 37 9.33 6.18 18.95
C LEU A 37 8.47 7.00 19.91
N ARG A 38 7.22 7.34 19.53
CA ARG A 38 6.31 8.11 20.40
C ARG A 38 5.47 7.26 21.33
N ARG A 39 5.65 5.94 21.34
CA ARG A 39 4.90 5.01 22.20
C ARG A 39 3.37 5.18 22.10
N MET A 40 2.89 5.59 20.92
CA MET A 40 1.48 5.87 20.66
C MET A 40 0.74 4.55 20.37
N ALA A 41 0.50 3.76 21.42
CA ALA A 41 -0.12 2.44 21.30
C ALA A 41 -1.53 2.46 20.68
N PHE A 42 -2.25 3.59 20.78
CA PHE A 42 -3.63 3.73 20.30
C PHE A 42 -3.77 4.10 18.83
N ILE A 43 -2.69 4.43 18.12
CA ILE A 43 -2.78 4.80 16.69
C ILE A 43 -3.27 3.62 15.85
N GLY A 44 -2.84 2.38 16.16
CA GLY A 44 -3.29 1.20 15.43
C GLY A 44 -4.80 0.94 15.55
N ASP A 45 -5.37 1.19 16.73
CA ASP A 45 -6.80 1.03 17.00
C ASP A 45 -7.64 2.08 16.25
N ALA A 46 -7.22 3.34 16.31
CA ALA A 46 -7.87 4.43 15.57
C ALA A 46 -7.77 4.25 14.05
N LEU A 47 -6.64 3.75 13.54
CA LEU A 47 -6.48 3.42 12.12
C LEU A 47 -7.43 2.29 11.70
N ALA A 48 -7.60 1.23 12.49
CA ALA A 48 -8.52 0.15 12.18
C ALA A 48 -9.98 0.61 12.04
N HIS A 49 -10.41 1.54 12.91
CA HIS A 49 -11.76 2.12 12.86
C HIS A 49 -11.99 3.08 11.69
N THR A 50 -10.92 3.69 11.17
CA THR A 50 -11.00 4.67 10.07
C THR A 50 -10.74 4.05 8.70
N ILE A 51 -10.03 2.92 8.63
CA ILE A 51 -9.74 2.20 7.38
C ILE A 51 -10.99 1.59 6.75
N LEU A 52 -11.83 0.91 7.53
CA LEU A 52 -13.09 0.31 7.03
C LEU A 52 -14.00 1.31 6.30
N PRO A 53 -14.38 2.47 6.90
CA PRO A 53 -15.22 3.44 6.21
C PRO A 53 -14.50 4.08 5.01
N GLY A 54 -13.18 4.27 5.09
CA GLY A 54 -12.39 4.77 3.96
C GLY A 54 -12.46 3.85 2.73
N VAL A 55 -12.33 2.53 2.92
CA VAL A 55 -12.44 1.55 1.84
C VAL A 55 -13.86 1.52 1.26
N VAL A 56 -14.89 1.62 2.10
CA VAL A 56 -16.29 1.69 1.65
C VAL A 56 -16.52 2.92 0.78
N ILE A 57 -16.05 4.10 1.20
CA ILE A 57 -16.18 5.34 0.43
C ILE A 57 -15.42 5.24 -0.90
N ALA A 58 -14.21 4.66 -0.91
CA ALA A 58 -13.44 4.46 -2.14
C ALA A 58 -14.15 3.51 -3.12
N TYR A 59 -14.75 2.44 -2.61
CA TYR A 59 -15.53 1.49 -3.40
C TYR A 59 -16.79 2.14 -4.01
N LEU A 60 -17.52 2.94 -3.22
CA LEU A 60 -18.71 3.66 -3.67
C LEU A 60 -18.39 4.71 -4.75
N ASN A 61 -17.26 5.40 -4.63
CA ASN A 61 -16.80 6.36 -5.64
C ASN A 61 -16.26 5.68 -6.91
N GLN A 62 -16.34 4.34 -7.01
CA GLN A 62 -15.78 3.57 -8.13
C GLN A 62 -14.32 3.97 -8.38
N TRP A 63 -13.59 4.31 -7.31
CA TRP A 63 -12.19 4.68 -7.46
C TRP A 63 -11.46 3.44 -7.92
N SER A 64 -11.16 3.42 -9.21
CA SER A 64 -10.68 2.24 -9.88
C SER A 64 -9.32 1.87 -9.29
N LEU A 65 -9.34 0.92 -8.37
CA LEU A 65 -8.15 0.20 -7.92
C LEU A 65 -7.56 -0.64 -9.08
N SER A 66 -8.34 -0.82 -10.16
CA SER A 66 -7.87 -1.25 -11.47
C SER A 66 -7.47 -0.02 -12.30
N GLY A 67 -6.24 0.43 -12.11
CA GLY A 67 -5.53 1.14 -13.18
C GLY A 67 -5.16 0.12 -14.25
N GLY A 68 -6.14 -0.23 -15.08
CA GLY A 68 -6.12 -1.24 -16.13
C GLY A 68 -7.52 -1.48 -16.65
#